data_AF-A0A6A8ATJ2-F1
#
_entry.id   AF-A0A6A8ATJ2-F1
#
_cell.length_a   1.000
_cell.length_b   1.000
_cell.length_c   1.000
_cell.angle_alpha   90.00
_cell.angle_beta   90.00
_cell.angle_gamma   90.00
#
_symmetry.space_group_name_H-M   'P 1'
#
loop_
_entity.id
_entity.type
_entity.pdbx_description
1 polymer ?
#
loop_
_entity_poly.entity_id
_entity_poly.type
_entity_poly.pdbx_seq_one_letter_code
_entity_poly.pdbx_strand_id
1 'polypeptide(L)'
;MNIGNELGVKVIKPPIEKVTSGKLFKPSKIYLYKTWTTWVATAVAAWLAVNVLFVGFINFMAYVEPEDVPNAAEAISHWLGPVNYWTVVLNLVWLVPAVILLPLYIRSIEYSVIAESGETMPEIYVKKGIVTVTRKHVPFRTITNISSQAGPFDRLFG
;
A
#
# COMPACT_ATOMS: atom_id res chain seq x y z
N MET A 1 50.88 25.88 25.91
CA MET A 1 50.31 25.20 24.73
C MET A 1 50.26 23.71 25.00
N ASN A 2 49.24 22.92 24.72
CA ASN A 2 47.79 23.08 24.58
C ASN A 2 47.27 21.63 24.48
N ILE A 3 46.25 21.25 25.27
CA ILE A 3 45.24 20.20 25.04
C ILE A 3 45.79 18.79 24.70
N GLY A 4 45.75 17.82 25.60
CA GLY A 4 44.51 17.22 26.10
C GLY A 4 44.13 16.05 25.18
N ASN A 5 44.60 14.84 25.52
CA ASN A 5 44.37 13.59 24.81
C ASN A 5 42.93 13.47 24.27
N GLU A 6 42.79 13.36 22.95
CA GLU A 6 41.54 12.96 22.32
C GLU A 6 41.21 11.54 22.75
N LEU A 7 40.31 11.43 23.71
CA LEU A 7 39.66 10.19 24.09
C LEU A 7 38.96 9.65 22.84
N GLY A 8 39.59 8.67 22.19
CA GLY A 8 38.94 7.85 21.19
C GLY A 8 37.75 7.14 21.83
N VAL A 9 36.57 7.76 21.74
CA VAL A 9 35.31 7.19 22.17
C VAL A 9 35.08 5.94 21.34
N LYS A 10 35.48 4.80 21.89
CA LYS A 10 35.20 3.48 21.32
C LYS A 10 33.70 3.29 21.44
N VAL A 11 32.97 3.62 20.37
CA VAL A 11 31.54 3.35 20.26
C VAL A 11 31.38 1.83 20.24
N ILE A 12 31.16 1.25 21.41
CA ILE A 12 30.81 -0.15 21.58
C ILE A 12 29.38 -0.28 21.03
N LYS A 13 29.26 -0.60 19.74
CA LYS A 13 27.98 -1.08 19.22
C LYS A 13 27.77 -2.47 19.84
N PRO A 14 26.67 -2.71 20.57
CA PRO A 14 26.37 -4.06 21.03
C PRO A 14 26.37 -5.01 19.83
N PRO A 15 26.90 -6.23 19.97
CA PRO A 15 26.88 -7.19 18.88
C PRO A 15 25.42 -7.44 18.53
N ILE A 16 25.01 -6.97 17.34
CA ILE A 16 23.75 -7.37 16.74
C ILE A 16 24.01 -8.78 16.27
N GLU A 17 23.84 -9.75 17.17
CA GLU A 17 23.84 -11.16 16.81
C GLU A 17 22.86 -11.32 15.65
N LYS A 18 23.40 -11.66 14.48
CA LYS A 18 22.58 -12.06 13.34
C LYS A 18 21.97 -13.38 13.76
N VAL A 19 20.73 -13.33 14.24
CA VAL A 19 20.03 -14.57 14.59
C VAL A 19 19.88 -15.38 13.30
N THR A 20 20.64 -16.46 13.22
CA THR A 20 20.88 -17.24 12.00
C THR A 20 19.89 -18.39 11.82
N SER A 21 18.92 -18.56 12.70
CA SER A 21 17.97 -19.66 12.56
C SER A 21 16.61 -19.34 13.16
N GLY A 22 15.64 -19.18 12.27
CA GLY A 22 14.23 -19.00 12.54
C GLY A 22 13.49 -19.20 11.23
N LYS A 23 12.29 -19.76 11.27
CA LYS A 23 11.52 -20.01 10.04
C LYS A 23 11.15 -18.67 9.41
N LEU A 24 11.69 -18.42 8.22
CA LEU A 24 11.42 -17.22 7.42
C LEU A 24 10.08 -17.37 6.71
N PHE A 25 9.15 -16.48 7.02
CA PHE A 25 7.86 -16.34 6.35
C PHE A 25 7.87 -15.10 5.46
N LYS A 26 7.53 -15.27 4.19
CA LYS A 26 7.31 -14.19 3.23
C LYS A 26 5.83 -14.10 2.87
N PRO A 27 5.31 -12.90 2.57
CA PRO A 27 3.94 -12.79 2.09
C PRO A 27 3.73 -13.64 0.83
N SER A 28 2.58 -14.32 0.75
CA SER A 28 2.25 -15.15 -0.40
C SER A 28 1.95 -14.30 -1.65
N LYS A 29 2.06 -14.91 -2.83
CA LYS A 29 1.69 -14.25 -4.10
C LYS A 29 0.21 -13.86 -4.16
N ILE A 30 -0.66 -14.55 -3.42
CA ILE A 30 -2.11 -14.27 -3.37
C ILE A 30 -2.36 -12.84 -2.87
N TYR A 31 -1.59 -12.38 -1.88
CA TYR A 31 -1.69 -11.01 -1.37
C TYR A 31 -1.45 -9.95 -2.46
N LEU A 32 -0.52 -10.23 -3.38
CA LEU A 32 -0.22 -9.34 -4.50
C LEU A 32 -1.42 -9.25 -5.46
N TYR A 33 -1.94 -10.39 -5.93
CA TYR A 33 -3.09 -10.41 -6.84
C TYR A 33 -4.32 -9.76 -6.23
N LYS A 34 -4.62 -10.06 -4.96
CA LYS A 34 -5.72 -9.44 -4.22
C LYS A 34 -5.58 -7.91 -4.19
N THR A 35 -4.39 -7.40 -3.89
CA THR A 35 -4.13 -5.96 -3.80
C THR A 35 -4.27 -5.30 -5.18
N TRP A 36 -3.74 -5.93 -6.24
CA TRP A 36 -3.92 -5.45 -7.61
C TRP A 36 -5.39 -5.40 -8.03
N THR A 37 -6.15 -6.47 -7.79
CA THR A 37 -7.58 -6.48 -8.10
C THR A 37 -8.33 -5.39 -7.34
N THR A 38 -7.98 -5.17 -6.07
CA THR A 38 -8.58 -4.09 -5.26
C THR A 38 -8.31 -2.72 -5.89
N TRP A 39 -7.08 -2.42 -6.27
CA TRP A 39 -6.73 -1.13 -6.88
C TRP A 39 -7.38 -0.92 -8.25
N VAL A 40 -7.42 -1.96 -9.09
CA VAL A 40 -8.11 -1.89 -10.38
C VAL A 40 -9.60 -1.66 -10.18
N ALA A 41 -10.24 -2.37 -9.24
CA ALA A 41 -11.64 -2.16 -8.90
C ALA A 41 -11.90 -0.73 -8.39
N THR A 42 -11.01 -0.18 -7.56
CA THR A 42 -11.09 1.22 -7.12
C THR A 42 -10.97 2.20 -8.28
N ALA A 43 -10.04 1.99 -9.22
CA ALA A 43 -9.87 2.84 -10.39
C ALA A 43 -11.12 2.83 -11.29
N VAL A 44 -11.71 1.64 -11.52
CA VAL A 44 -12.96 1.50 -12.28
C VAL A 44 -14.13 2.18 -11.57
N ALA A 45 -14.24 2.00 -10.25
CA ALA A 45 -15.29 2.65 -9.46
C ALA A 45 -15.16 4.18 -9.50
N ALA A 46 -13.94 4.72 -9.41
CA ALA A 46 -13.68 6.15 -9.53
C ALA A 46 -14.04 6.67 -10.93
N TRP A 47 -13.68 5.93 -12.00
CA TRP A 47 -14.04 6.28 -13.37
C TRP A 47 -15.55 6.30 -13.59
N LEU A 48 -16.29 5.32 -13.06
CA LEU A 48 -17.75 5.29 -13.11
C LEU A 48 -18.35 6.47 -12.34
N ALA A 49 -17.84 6.76 -11.14
CA ALA A 49 -18.31 7.88 -10.33
C ALA A 49 -18.15 9.22 -11.07
N VAL A 50 -17.01 9.45 -11.74
CA VAL A 50 -16.79 10.66 -12.55
C VAL A 50 -17.81 10.75 -13.68
N ASN A 51 -18.08 9.66 -14.41
CA ASN A 51 -19.05 9.68 -15.50
C ASN A 51 -20.48 9.95 -15.00
N VAL A 52 -20.88 9.31 -13.90
CA VAL A 52 -22.21 9.52 -13.29
C VAL A 52 -22.37 10.96 -12.82
N LEU A 53 -21.36 11.49 -12.11
CA LEU A 53 -21.38 12.87 -11.63
C LEU A 53 -21.36 13.87 -12.78
N PHE A 54 -20.58 13.62 -13.84
CA PHE A 54 -20.52 14.46 -15.02
C PHE A 54 -21.87 14.52 -15.74
N VAL A 55 -22.48 13.37 -16.03
CA VAL A 55 -23.81 13.32 -16.66
C VAL A 55 -24.86 13.99 -15.77
N GLY A 56 -24.84 13.72 -14.47
CA GLY A 56 -25.74 14.37 -13.51
C GLY A 56 -25.57 15.90 -13.50
N PHE A 57 -24.32 16.37 -13.54
CA PHE A 57 -24.01 17.80 -13.55
C PHE A 57 -24.49 18.50 -14.83
N ILE A 58 -24.27 17.92 -16.01
CA ILE A 58 -24.75 18.51 -17.27
C ILE A 58 -26.29 18.55 -17.32
N ASN A 59 -26.96 17.50 -16.85
CA ASN A 59 -28.43 17.49 -16.77
C ASN A 59 -28.96 18.55 -15.79
N PHE A 60 -28.26 18.75 -14.66
CA PHE A 60 -28.60 19.80 -13.71
C PHE A 60 -28.42 21.19 -14.32
N MET A 61 -27.30 21.45 -15.02
CA MET A 61 -27.05 22.72 -15.69
C MET A 61 -28.10 23.03 -16.76
N ALA A 62 -28.49 22.04 -17.56
CA ALA A 62 -29.55 22.21 -18.57
C ALA A 62 -30.93 22.55 -17.95
N TYR A 63 -31.15 22.21 -16.68
CA TYR A 63 -32.38 22.55 -15.96
C TYR A 63 -32.33 23.95 -15.34
N VAL A 64 -31.17 24.36 -14.79
CA VAL A 64 -31.03 25.64 -14.07
C VAL A 64 -30.72 26.80 -15.03
N GLU A 65 -29.88 26.56 -16.04
CA GLU A 65 -29.40 27.55 -17.01
C GLU A 65 -29.60 27.03 -18.45
N PRO A 66 -30.87 26.96 -18.91
CA PRO A 66 -31.19 26.43 -20.23
C PRO A 66 -30.68 27.31 -21.39
N GLU A 67 -30.30 28.56 -21.12
CA GLU A 67 -29.68 29.45 -22.11
C GLU A 67 -28.24 29.03 -22.44
N ASP A 68 -27.48 28.60 -21.43
CA ASP A 68 -26.08 28.18 -21.57
C ASP A 68 -25.94 26.72 -22.01
N VAL A 69 -26.88 25.86 -21.59
CA VAL A 69 -26.94 24.45 -21.99
C VAL A 69 -28.34 24.09 -22.52
N PRO A 70 -28.65 24.45 -23.78
CA PRO A 70 -29.97 24.20 -24.36
C PRO A 70 -30.31 22.72 -24.54
N ASN A 71 -29.27 21.90 -24.75
CA ASN A 71 -29.41 20.46 -24.97
C ASN A 71 -28.34 19.67 -24.21
N ALA A 72 -28.74 19.02 -23.12
CA ALA A 72 -27.87 18.19 -22.31
C ALA A 72 -27.23 17.04 -23.10
N ALA A 73 -27.96 16.42 -24.03
CA ALA A 73 -27.45 15.28 -24.79
C ALA A 73 -26.30 15.68 -25.73
N GLU A 74 -26.41 16.85 -26.36
CA GLU A 74 -25.37 17.41 -27.22
C GLU A 74 -24.12 17.76 -26.39
N ALA A 75 -24.31 18.48 -25.28
CA ALA A 75 -23.22 18.84 -24.37
C ALA A 75 -22.50 17.60 -23.82
N ILE A 76 -23.23 16.55 -23.42
CA ILE A 76 -22.66 15.27 -23.00
C ILE A 76 -21.85 14.68 -24.16
N SER A 77 -22.43 14.56 -25.36
CA SER A 77 -21.74 13.93 -26.50
C SER A 77 -20.42 14.63 -26.87
N HIS A 78 -20.38 15.96 -26.75
CA HIS A 78 -19.20 16.76 -27.05
C HIS A 78 -18.09 16.56 -26.00
N TRP A 79 -18.43 16.56 -24.72
CA TRP A 79 -17.47 16.56 -23.62
C TRP A 79 -17.16 15.17 -23.05
N LEU A 80 -17.97 14.15 -23.34
CA LEU A 80 -17.79 12.79 -22.84
C LEU A 80 -16.42 12.22 -23.24
N GLY A 81 -15.99 12.47 -24.48
CA GLY A 81 -14.67 12.02 -24.98
C GLY A 81 -13.52 12.63 -24.18
N PRO A 82 -13.37 13.97 -24.16
CA PRO A 82 -12.35 14.65 -23.37
C PRO A 82 -12.35 14.27 -21.88
N VAL A 83 -13.53 14.22 -21.25
CA VAL A 83 -13.66 13.87 -19.82
C VAL A 83 -13.16 12.44 -19.56
N ASN A 84 -13.57 11.48 -20.38
CA ASN A 84 -13.13 10.09 -20.23
C ASN A 84 -11.63 9.95 -20.48
N TYR A 85 -11.11 10.59 -21.52
CA TYR A 85 -9.68 10.57 -21.83
C TYR A 85 -8.85 11.05 -20.64
N TRP A 86 -9.15 12.24 -20.11
CA TRP A 86 -8.40 12.78 -18.97
C TRP A 86 -8.59 11.97 -17.68
N THR A 87 -9.80 11.45 -17.44
CA THR A 87 -10.06 10.58 -16.28
C THR A 87 -9.24 9.31 -16.33
N VAL A 88 -9.10 8.69 -17.51
CA VAL A 88 -8.25 7.50 -17.69
C VAL A 88 -6.79 7.87 -17.51
N VAL A 89 -6.32 8.96 -18.12
CA VAL A 89 -4.93 9.43 -17.96
C VAL A 89 -4.61 9.64 -16.48
N LEU A 90 -5.43 10.38 -15.75
CA LEU A 90 -5.24 10.63 -14.31
C LEU A 90 -5.26 9.33 -13.49
N ASN A 91 -6.13 8.38 -13.83
CA ASN A 91 -6.14 7.07 -13.17
C ASN A 91 -4.84 6.29 -13.42
N LEU A 92 -4.31 6.34 -14.64
CA LEU A 92 -3.06 5.67 -14.97
C LEU A 92 -1.86 6.30 -14.23
N VAL A 93 -1.86 7.62 -14.01
CA VAL A 93 -0.77 8.31 -13.30
C VAL A 93 -0.54 7.72 -11.90
N TRP A 94 -1.57 7.31 -11.17
CA TRP A 94 -1.40 6.71 -9.85
C TRP A 94 -1.38 5.17 -9.88
N LEU A 95 -2.18 4.56 -10.76
CA LEU A 95 -2.32 3.10 -10.82
C LEU A 95 -1.04 2.43 -11.35
N VAL A 96 -0.41 3.00 -12.37
CA VAL A 96 0.80 2.43 -12.99
C VAL A 96 1.97 2.40 -11.99
N PRO A 97 2.34 3.51 -11.32
CA PRO A 97 3.38 3.46 -10.29
C PRO A 97 3.04 2.50 -9.14
N ALA A 98 1.78 2.46 -8.71
CA ALA A 98 1.36 1.56 -7.64
C ALA A 98 1.59 0.08 -8.01
N VAL A 99 1.15 -0.34 -9.20
CA VAL A 99 1.31 -1.72 -9.70
C VAL A 99 2.78 -2.11 -9.83
N ILE A 100 3.65 -1.19 -10.25
CA ILE A 100 5.09 -1.41 -10.39
C ILE A 100 5.79 -1.50 -9.02
N LEU A 101 5.44 -0.63 -8.07
CA LEU A 101 6.08 -0.57 -6.76
C LEU A 101 5.65 -1.70 -5.82
N LEU A 102 4.42 -2.20 -5.96
CA LEU A 102 3.89 -3.25 -5.08
C LEU A 102 4.73 -4.55 -5.05
N PRO A 103 5.13 -5.18 -6.17
CA PRO A 103 5.96 -6.38 -6.12
C PRO A 103 7.32 -6.11 -5.44
N LEU A 104 7.89 -4.91 -5.64
CA LEU A 104 9.12 -4.49 -4.97
C LEU A 104 8.91 -4.35 -3.46
N TYR A 105 7.78 -3.76 -3.06
CA TYR A 105 7.38 -3.65 -1.66
C TYR A 105 7.23 -5.03 -1.00
N ILE A 106 6.47 -5.93 -1.60
CA ILE A 106 6.18 -7.25 -1.03
C ILE A 106 7.46 -8.08 -0.88
N ARG A 107 8.39 -7.99 -1.84
CA ARG A 107 9.70 -8.67 -1.75
C ARG A 107 10.56 -8.18 -0.59
N SER A 108 10.36 -6.94 -0.11
CA SER A 108 11.11 -6.37 1.02
C SER A 108 10.63 -6.85 2.39
N ILE A 109 9.43 -7.45 2.46
CA ILE A 109 8.82 -7.88 3.71
C ILE A 109 9.30 -9.29 4.06
N GLU A 110 9.95 -9.41 5.20
CA GLU A 110 10.37 -10.70 5.75
C GLU A 110 9.96 -10.77 7.22
N TYR A 111 9.30 -11.87 7.59
CA TYR A 111 8.99 -12.20 8.97
C TYR A 111 9.85 -13.39 9.37
N SER A 112 10.51 -13.35 10.52
CA SER A 112 11.18 -14.53 11.08
C SER A 112 10.70 -14.76 12.49
N VAL A 113 10.30 -16.00 12.77
CA VAL A 113 9.95 -16.45 14.13
C VAL A 113 11.13 -17.27 14.61
N ILE A 114 11.81 -16.80 15.64
CA ILE A 114 12.88 -17.56 16.30
C ILE A 114 12.19 -18.44 17.33
N ALA A 115 12.30 -19.74 17.13
CA ALA A 115 12.13 -20.73 18.17
C ALA A 115 13.20 -21.77 17.89
N GLU A 116 14.34 -21.66 18.54
CA GLU A 116 15.38 -22.68 18.44
C GLU A 116 15.94 -22.99 19.82
N SER A 117 15.83 -24.27 20.16
CA SER A 117 16.50 -24.99 21.25
C SER A 117 16.49 -24.37 22.65
N GLY A 118 15.51 -24.80 23.46
CA GLY A 118 15.76 -25.16 24.86
C GLY A 118 15.87 -24.05 25.90
N GLU A 119 16.14 -22.80 25.54
CA GLU A 119 16.10 -21.68 26.49
C GLU A 119 15.22 -20.54 25.97
N THR A 120 14.47 -19.97 26.91
CA THR A 120 13.40 -19.01 26.67
C THR A 120 13.96 -17.75 26.02
N MET A 121 13.63 -17.48 24.76
CA MET A 121 12.90 -16.28 24.36
C MET A 121 12.34 -16.44 22.93
N PRO A 122 11.04 -16.75 22.78
CA PRO A 122 10.40 -16.74 21.48
C PRO A 122 10.17 -15.25 21.12
N GLU A 123 10.75 -14.81 20.00
CA GLU A 123 10.66 -13.42 19.54
C GLU A 123 10.27 -13.40 18.05
N ILE A 124 9.41 -12.45 17.69
CA ILE A 124 9.05 -12.18 16.30
C ILE A 124 9.90 -11.04 15.77
N TYR A 125 10.57 -11.29 14.65
CA TYR A 125 11.38 -10.32 13.94
C TYR A 125 10.63 -9.90 12.69
N VAL A 126 10.41 -8.59 12.56
CA VAL A 126 9.72 -8.00 11.42
C VAL A 126 10.69 -7.11 10.68
N LYS A 127 10.97 -7.46 9.42
CA LYS A 127 11.73 -6.64 8.48
C LYS A 127 10.79 -6.09 7.42
N LYS A 128 10.71 -4.77 7.33
CA LYS A 128 9.85 -4.06 6.37
C LYS A 128 10.57 -2.84 5.80
N GLY A 129 10.33 -2.54 4.53
CA GLY A 129 10.73 -1.29 3.88
C GLY A 129 11.53 -1.47 2.60
N ILE A 130 11.26 -0.62 1.61
CA ILE A 130 11.95 -0.61 0.30
C ILE A 130 13.24 0.22 0.38
N VAL A 131 13.15 1.45 0.88
CA VAL A 131 14.27 2.41 0.94
C VAL A 131 14.95 2.37 2.30
N THR A 132 14.18 2.54 3.38
CA THR A 132 14.66 2.40 4.75
C THR A 132 14.23 1.05 5.29
N VAL A 133 15.16 0.12 5.44
CA VAL A 133 14.88 -1.20 6.00
C VAL A 133 14.77 -1.08 7.51
N THR A 134 13.55 -1.10 8.03
CA THR A 134 13.31 -1.14 9.47
C THR A 134 13.30 -2.59 9.95
N ARG A 135 14.02 -2.85 11.04
CA ARG A 135 13.98 -4.12 11.78
C ARG A 135 13.34 -3.85 13.14
N LYS A 136 12.22 -4.49 13.41
CA LYS A 136 11.52 -4.38 14.69
C LYS A 136 11.49 -5.75 15.37
N HIS A 137 11.85 -5.75 16.64
CA HIS A 137 11.80 -6.92 17.52
C HIS A 137 10.55 -6.80 18.38
N VAL A 138 9.71 -7.83 18.39
CA VAL A 138 8.49 -7.87 19.21
C VAL A 138 8.49 -9.16 20.03
N PRO A 139 8.60 -9.09 21.37
CA PRO A 139 8.57 -10.26 22.23
C PRO A 139 7.13 -10.77 22.42
N PHE A 140 6.92 -12.09 22.43
CA PHE A 140 5.55 -12.66 22.52
C PHE A 140 4.77 -12.23 23.76
N ARG A 141 5.45 -11.92 24.88
CA ARG A 141 4.80 -11.42 26.11
C ARG A 141 4.01 -10.12 25.92
N THR A 142 4.29 -9.38 24.85
CA THR A 142 3.60 -8.13 24.52
C THR A 142 2.40 -8.32 23.59
N ILE A 143 2.19 -9.54 23.08
CA ILE A 143 1.09 -9.86 22.16
C ILE A 143 -0.05 -10.44 23.00
N THR A 144 -1.05 -9.62 23.29
CA THR A 144 -2.19 -10.01 24.14
C THR A 144 -3.40 -10.48 23.34
N ASN A 145 -3.52 -10.08 22.07
CA ASN A 145 -4.64 -10.46 21.23
C ASN A 145 -4.21 -10.59 19.75
N ILE A 146 -4.56 -11.71 19.12
CA ILE A 146 -4.32 -11.95 17.69
C ILE A 146 -5.68 -12.13 17.05
N SER A 147 -6.05 -11.23 16.14
CA SER A 147 -7.25 -11.37 15.32
C SER A 147 -6.86 -11.45 13.84
N SER A 148 -7.55 -12.34 13.12
CA SER A 148 -7.50 -12.40 11.67
C SER A 148 -8.80 -11.80 11.14
N GLN A 149 -8.71 -10.76 10.33
CA GLN A 149 -9.86 -10.20 9.64
C GLN A 149 -9.82 -10.59 8.16
N ALA A 150 -10.84 -11.30 7.72
CA ALA A 150 -11.03 -11.65 6.31
C ALA A 150 -12.00 -10.65 5.68
N GLY A 151 -11.47 -9.81 4.79
CA GLY A 151 -12.25 -8.84 4.04
C GLY A 151 -13.13 -9.49 2.96
N PRO A 152 -14.05 -8.73 2.33
CA PRO A 152 -14.90 -9.23 1.24
C PRO A 152 -14.09 -9.85 0.09
N PHE A 153 -12.95 -9.24 -0.24
CA PHE A 153 -12.03 -9.76 -1.25
C PHE A 153 -11.22 -10.97 -0.76
N ASP A 154 -10.95 -11.13 0.55
CA ASP A 154 -10.30 -12.37 1.04
C ASP A 154 -11.20 -13.58 0.82
N ARG A 155 -12.50 -13.42 1.03
CA ARG A 155 -13.49 -14.50 0.85
C ARG A 155 -13.61 -14.98 -0.60
N LEU A 156 -13.29 -14.11 -1.57
CA LEU A 156 -13.34 -14.45 -3.00
C LEU A 156 -12.07 -15.15 -3.49
N PHE A 157 -10.93 -14.94 -2.82
CA PHE A 157 -9.62 -15.43 -3.26
C PHE A 157 -9.05 -16.58 -2.39
N GLY A 158 -9.74 -16.99 -1.32
CA GLY A 158 -9.40 -18.15 -0.48
C GLY A 158 -8.65 -17.78 0.80
#